data_AF-A0A0C2BGG3-F1
#
_entry.id   AF-A0A0C2BGG3-F1
#
_cell.length_a   1.000
_cell.length_b   1.000
_cell.length_c   1.000
_cell.angle_alpha   90.00
_cell.angle_beta   90.00
_cell.angle_gamma   90.00
#
_symmetry.space_group_name_H-M   'P 1'
#
loop_
_entity.id
_entity.type
_entity.pdbx_description
1 polymer ?
#
loop_
_entity_poly.entity_id
_entity_poly.type
_entity_poly.pdbx_seq_one_letter_code
_entity_poly.pdbx_strand_id
1 'polypeptide(L)'
;MLAASRDAVLVPTMPPLYEPLRREMDTRANVDARMCFYLSALLTAVDQIRSHLIAGNPVVVESYFARCFANHRAFGAGIDVELPAEVPQPTTYYLVCAENERRRRLAHRNKPVSRWDVLAEDAAEQITRAYAQFPMHRVDTTGLTPGEVCRTILATDMQGAHRRANAEPVGTHPYLLPSVPCRS
;
A
#
# COMPACT_ATOMS: atom_id res chain seq x y z
N MET A 1 13.64 6.45 5.13
CA MET A 1 13.97 7.82 4.69
C MET A 1 12.75 8.73 4.69
N LEU A 2 11.70 8.42 3.91
CA LEU A 2 10.49 9.27 3.86
C LEU A 2 9.82 9.50 5.22
N ALA A 3 9.72 8.45 6.05
CA ALA A 3 9.17 8.56 7.40
C ALA A 3 9.94 9.59 8.24
N ALA A 4 11.26 9.47 8.30
CA ALA A 4 12.12 10.44 8.97
C ALA A 4 12.00 11.86 8.39
N SER A 5 11.88 12.01 7.07
CA SER A 5 11.68 13.32 6.43
C SER A 5 10.32 13.97 6.74
N ARG A 6 9.36 13.21 7.29
CA ARG A 6 8.03 13.68 7.70
C ARG A 6 7.83 13.71 9.21
N ASP A 7 8.87 13.41 9.99
CA ASP A 7 8.72 13.13 11.43
C ASP A 7 7.60 12.11 11.71
N ALA A 8 7.54 11.08 10.85
CA ALA A 8 6.50 10.07 10.82
C ALA A 8 7.04 8.72 11.30
N VAL A 9 6.14 7.87 11.79
CA VAL A 9 6.45 6.50 12.18
C VAL A 9 6.36 5.59 10.97
N LEU A 10 7.41 4.80 10.72
CA LEU A 10 7.36 3.72 9.74
C LEU A 10 6.71 2.49 10.40
N VAL A 11 5.52 2.11 9.93
CA VAL A 11 4.84 0.90 10.41
C VAL A 11 5.01 -0.24 9.39
N PRO A 12 5.57 -1.40 9.79
CA PRO A 12 5.68 -2.55 8.90
C PRO A 12 4.29 -3.15 8.63
N THR A 13 3.95 -3.28 7.34
CA THR A 13 2.70 -3.93 6.88
C THR A 13 2.71 -5.45 7.00
N MET A 14 3.89 -6.01 7.26
CA MET A 14 4.09 -7.39 7.68
C MET A 14 4.74 -7.33 9.07
N PRO A 15 3.96 -7.42 10.16
CA PRO A 15 4.51 -7.33 11.51
C PRO A 15 5.55 -8.44 11.75
N PRO A 16 6.62 -8.19 12.53
CA PRO A 16 7.71 -9.17 12.72
C PRO A 16 7.25 -10.56 13.19
N LEU A 17 6.18 -10.61 13.98
CA LEU A 17 5.60 -11.87 14.45
C LEU A 17 5.11 -12.79 13.32
N TYR A 18 4.82 -12.25 12.13
CA TYR A 18 4.40 -13.01 10.95
C TYR A 18 5.58 -13.58 10.15
N GLU A 19 6.82 -13.17 10.40
CA GLU A 19 7.98 -13.57 9.58
C GLU A 19 8.24 -15.08 9.52
N PRO A 20 8.12 -15.86 10.61
CA PRO A 20 8.26 -17.31 10.54
C PRO A 20 7.22 -17.94 9.61
N LEU A 21 5.95 -17.56 9.76
CA LEU A 21 4.86 -18.08 8.93
C LEU A 21 4.96 -17.60 7.47
N ARG A 22 5.46 -16.38 7.25
CA ARG A 22 5.74 -15.87 5.90
C ARG A 22 6.71 -16.77 5.16
N ARG A 23 7.79 -17.21 5.81
CA ARG A 23 8.79 -18.09 5.20
C ARG A 23 8.15 -19.40 4.75
N GLU A 24 7.33 -20.01 5.60
CA GLU A 24 6.57 -21.21 5.25
C GLU A 24 5.62 -20.96 4.08
N MET A 25 4.86 -19.86 4.13
CA MET A 25 3.92 -19.51 3.06
C MET A 25 4.61 -19.21 1.73
N ASP A 26 5.83 -18.65 1.74
CA ASP A 26 6.62 -18.37 0.55
C ASP A 26 7.02 -19.66 -0.19
N THR A 27 7.07 -20.82 0.48
CA THR A 27 7.34 -22.14 -0.15
C THR A 27 6.13 -22.74 -0.86
N ARG A 28 4.91 -22.31 -0.51
CA ARG A 28 3.66 -22.88 -1.03
C ARG A 28 3.28 -22.28 -2.38
N ALA A 29 2.40 -22.95 -3.11
CA ALA A 29 1.94 -22.52 -4.44
C ALA A 29 0.59 -21.82 -4.44
N ASN A 30 -0.20 -21.98 -3.39
CA ASN A 30 -1.57 -21.50 -3.34
C ASN A 30 -1.60 -19.96 -3.17
N VAL A 31 -2.03 -19.27 -4.23
CA VAL A 31 -2.08 -17.81 -4.30
C VAL A 31 -3.14 -17.23 -3.35
N ASP A 32 -4.29 -17.88 -3.26
CA ASP A 32 -5.39 -17.47 -2.38
C ASP A 32 -5.00 -17.58 -0.89
N ALA A 33 -4.38 -18.70 -0.50
CA ALA A 33 -3.88 -18.87 0.86
C ALA A 33 -2.81 -17.82 1.21
N ARG A 34 -1.93 -17.51 0.25
CA ARG A 34 -0.96 -16.42 0.39
C ARG A 34 -1.65 -15.07 0.56
N MET A 35 -2.65 -14.75 -0.25
CA MET A 35 -3.40 -13.51 -0.15
C MET A 35 -4.05 -13.36 1.22
N CYS A 36 -4.76 -14.38 1.70
CA CYS A 36 -5.36 -14.39 3.03
C CYS A 36 -4.33 -14.18 4.14
N PHE A 37 -3.16 -14.81 4.03
CA PHE A 37 -2.05 -14.58 4.96
C PHE A 37 -1.61 -13.11 4.98
N TYR A 38 -1.33 -12.51 3.82
CA TYR A 38 -0.92 -11.10 3.74
C TYR A 38 -2.02 -10.14 4.21
N LEU A 39 -3.29 -10.44 3.93
CA LEU A 39 -4.42 -9.65 4.42
C LEU A 39 -4.52 -9.69 5.95
N SER A 40 -4.35 -10.87 6.56
CA SER A 40 -4.34 -10.97 8.03
C SER A 40 -3.23 -10.13 8.66
N ALA A 41 -2.01 -10.17 8.10
CA ALA A 41 -0.89 -9.36 8.56
C ALA A 41 -1.15 -7.85 8.41
N LEU A 42 -1.74 -7.45 7.28
CA LEU A 42 -2.11 -6.05 7.03
C LEU A 42 -3.17 -5.56 8.02
N LEU A 43 -4.20 -6.37 8.28
CA LEU A 43 -5.25 -6.02 9.25
C LEU A 43 -4.68 -5.91 10.67
N THR A 44 -3.72 -6.74 11.06
CA THR A 44 -3.00 -6.57 12.33
C THR A 44 -2.16 -5.29 12.35
N ALA A 45 -1.52 -4.94 11.23
CA ALA A 45 -0.79 -3.68 11.13
C ALA A 45 -1.73 -2.46 11.21
N VAL A 46 -2.99 -2.57 10.75
CA VAL A 46 -3.99 -1.49 10.85
C VAL A 46 -4.22 -1.05 12.30
N ASP A 47 -4.21 -1.97 13.27
CA ASP A 47 -4.38 -1.61 14.68
C ASP A 47 -3.23 -0.72 15.18
N GLN A 48 -2.00 -1.03 14.77
CA GLN A 48 -0.82 -0.22 15.07
C GLN A 48 -0.89 1.14 14.37
N ILE A 49 -1.27 1.17 13.09
CA ILE A 49 -1.46 2.39 12.32
C ILE A 49 -2.48 3.30 13.02
N ARG A 50 -3.64 2.75 13.40
CA ARG A 50 -4.69 3.48 14.12
C ARG A 50 -4.18 4.06 15.43
N SER A 51 -3.44 3.29 16.22
CA SER A 51 -2.87 3.76 17.48
C SER A 51 -1.97 4.99 17.28
N HIS A 52 -1.09 4.95 16.28
CA HIS A 52 -0.23 6.10 15.95
C HIS A 52 -1.03 7.31 15.47
N LEU A 53 -2.01 7.10 14.58
CA LEU A 53 -2.86 8.19 14.06
C LEU A 53 -3.70 8.85 15.15
N ILE A 54 -4.26 8.07 16.09
CA ILE A 54 -5.01 8.58 17.25
C ILE A 54 -4.11 9.43 18.15
N ALA A 55 -2.85 9.03 18.30
CA ALA A 55 -1.84 9.80 19.04
C ALA A 55 -1.31 11.03 18.27
N GLY A 56 -1.84 11.33 17.09
CA GLY A 56 -1.43 12.47 16.26
C GLY A 56 -0.11 12.27 15.51
N ASN A 57 0.44 11.05 15.50
CA ASN A 57 1.69 10.75 14.80
C ASN A 57 1.40 10.42 13.33
N PRO A 58 2.02 11.12 12.37
CA PRO A 58 1.94 10.71 10.97
C PRO A 58 2.54 9.32 10.76
N VAL A 59 1.97 8.55 9.84
CA VAL A 59 2.41 7.18 9.56
C VAL A 59 2.83 7.05 8.11
N VAL A 60 3.96 6.38 7.89
CA VAL A 60 4.39 5.91 6.57
C VAL A 60 4.35 4.39 6.59
N VAL A 61 3.78 3.81 5.54
CA VAL A 61 3.77 2.36 5.32
C VAL A 61 4.32 2.04 3.94
N GLU A 62 4.96 0.87 3.83
CA GLU A 62 5.31 0.30 2.54
C GLU A 62 4.35 -0.84 2.24
N SER A 63 3.95 -1.03 0.98
CA SER A 63 3.28 -2.27 0.56
C SER A 63 1.91 -2.55 1.24
N TYR A 64 1.03 -1.55 1.28
CA TYR A 64 -0.31 -1.66 1.89
C TYR A 64 -1.31 -2.45 1.01
N PHE A 65 -2.62 -2.35 1.30
CA PHE A 65 -3.67 -3.14 0.64
C PHE A 65 -3.63 -3.12 -0.90
N ALA A 66 -3.38 -1.96 -1.51
CA ALA A 66 -3.33 -1.87 -2.98
C ALA A 66 -2.27 -2.79 -3.59
N ARG A 67 -1.09 -2.93 -2.96
CA ARG A 67 -0.06 -3.89 -3.40
C ARG A 67 -0.50 -5.33 -3.18
N CYS A 68 -1.14 -5.60 -2.04
CA CYS A 68 -1.64 -6.94 -1.75
C CYS A 68 -2.64 -7.38 -2.82
N PHE A 69 -3.66 -6.57 -3.10
CA PHE A 69 -4.66 -6.88 -4.12
C PHE A 69 -4.06 -6.93 -5.53
N ALA A 70 -3.29 -5.93 -5.93
CA ALA A 70 -2.74 -5.87 -7.29
C ALA A 70 -1.87 -7.07 -7.63
N ASN A 71 -0.96 -7.46 -6.72
CA ASN A 71 -0.09 -8.61 -6.94
C ASN A 71 -0.87 -9.92 -6.94
N HIS A 72 -1.70 -10.18 -5.93
CA HIS A 72 -2.37 -11.48 -5.82
C HIS A 72 -3.42 -11.68 -6.92
N ARG A 73 -4.15 -10.63 -7.33
CA ARG A 73 -5.03 -10.71 -8.51
C ARG A 73 -4.24 -11.00 -9.78
N ALA A 74 -3.11 -10.34 -9.99
CA ALA A 74 -2.23 -10.62 -11.13
C ALA A 74 -1.65 -12.05 -11.10
N PHE A 75 -1.46 -12.61 -9.91
CA PHE A 75 -1.03 -14.00 -9.71
C PHE A 75 -2.17 -15.02 -9.88
N GLY A 76 -3.40 -14.58 -10.11
CA GLY A 76 -4.56 -15.44 -10.31
C GLY A 76 -5.31 -15.81 -9.03
N ALA A 77 -5.24 -15.00 -7.98
CA ALA A 77 -6.13 -15.15 -6.83
C ALA A 77 -7.60 -15.07 -7.28
N GLY A 78 -8.41 -16.04 -6.84
CA GLY A 78 -9.84 -16.10 -7.10
C GLY A 78 -10.68 -15.49 -5.98
N ILE A 79 -10.08 -15.21 -4.82
CA ILE A 79 -10.76 -14.60 -3.68
C ILE A 79 -10.90 -13.09 -3.90
N ASP A 80 -12.12 -12.59 -3.73
CA ASP A 80 -12.38 -11.16 -3.60
C ASP A 80 -12.67 -10.81 -2.14
N VAL A 81 -12.19 -9.65 -1.69
CA VAL A 81 -12.31 -9.20 -0.31
C VAL A 81 -12.67 -7.73 -0.31
N GLU A 82 -13.76 -7.41 0.38
CA GLU A 82 -14.14 -6.04 0.69
C GLU A 82 -13.43 -5.60 1.98
N LEU A 83 -12.79 -4.43 1.95
CA LEU A 83 -12.17 -3.87 3.14
C LEU A 83 -13.20 -3.13 4.00
N PRO A 84 -13.12 -3.25 5.33
CA PRO A 84 -13.94 -2.42 6.22
C PRO A 84 -13.72 -0.92 5.96
N ALA A 85 -14.80 -0.14 6.04
CA ALA A 85 -14.76 1.31 5.79
C ALA A 85 -13.84 2.05 6.78
N GLU A 86 -13.61 1.47 7.96
CA GLU A 86 -12.81 2.03 9.04
C GLU A 86 -11.30 1.83 8.83
N VAL A 87 -10.88 1.14 7.76
CA VAL A 87 -9.47 1.00 7.41
C VAL A 87 -8.89 2.37 7.02
N PRO A 88 -7.79 2.82 7.66
CA PRO A 88 -7.18 4.10 7.33
C PRO A 88 -6.80 4.19 5.84
N GLN A 89 -7.22 5.28 5.18
CA GLN A 89 -6.97 5.55 3.77
C GLN A 89 -5.71 6.41 3.60
N PRO A 90 -4.62 5.88 3.03
CA PRO A 90 -3.39 6.64 2.86
C PRO A 90 -3.40 7.46 1.57
N THR A 91 -2.66 8.58 1.57
CA THR A 91 -2.13 9.14 0.32
C THR A 91 -1.14 8.15 -0.26
N THR A 92 -1.46 7.58 -1.42
CA THR A 92 -0.67 6.47 -2.00
C THR A 92 0.24 6.97 -3.11
N TYR A 93 1.49 6.52 -3.09
CA TYR A 93 2.52 6.86 -4.07
C TYR A 93 2.96 5.61 -4.83
N TYR A 94 2.80 5.62 -6.15
CA TYR A 94 3.27 4.56 -7.04
C TYR A 94 4.63 4.94 -7.64
N LEU A 95 5.70 4.33 -7.12
CA LEU A 95 7.06 4.60 -7.56
C LEU A 95 7.37 3.77 -8.80
N VAL A 96 7.70 4.46 -9.89
CA VAL A 96 8.07 3.83 -11.16
C VAL A 96 9.50 4.21 -11.54
N CYS A 97 10.11 3.43 -12.43
CA CYS A 97 11.38 3.78 -13.06
C CYS A 97 11.46 3.13 -14.44
N ALA A 98 12.37 3.63 -15.27
CA ALA A 98 12.70 3.02 -16.54
C ALA A 98 13.21 1.58 -16.37
N GLU A 99 12.92 0.72 -17.36
CA GLU A 99 13.22 -0.73 -17.28
C GLU A 99 14.73 -1.02 -17.10
N ASN A 100 15.60 -0.25 -17.74
CA ASN A 100 17.05 -0.36 -17.58
C ASN A 100 17.49 -0.07 -16.14
N GLU A 101 16.93 0.97 -15.52
CA GLU A 101 17.17 1.33 -14.12
C GLU A 101 16.63 0.26 -13.17
N ARG A 102 15.44 -0.30 -13.46
CA ARG A 102 14.85 -1.40 -12.69
C ARG A 102 15.75 -2.64 -12.70
N ARG A 103 16.19 -3.08 -13.88
CA ARG A 103 17.11 -4.23 -14.05
C ARG A 103 18.44 -3.99 -13.35
N ARG A 104 19.01 -2.79 -13.47
CA ARG A 104 20.23 -2.39 -12.77
C ARG A 104 20.06 -2.53 -11.25
N ARG A 105 18.97 -2.00 -10.68
CA ARG A 105 18.67 -2.10 -9.24
C ARG A 105 18.45 -3.54 -8.78
N LEU A 106 17.80 -4.38 -9.60
CA LEU A 106 17.60 -5.79 -9.29
C LEU A 106 18.90 -6.59 -9.30
N ALA A 107 19.80 -6.34 -10.27
CA ALA A 107 21.08 -7.02 -10.35
C ALA A 107 21.99 -6.76 -9.13
N HIS A 108 21.83 -5.61 -8.47
CA HIS A 108 22.58 -5.26 -7.25
C HIS A 108 21.86 -5.69 -5.96
N ARG A 109 20.68 -6.33 -6.06
CA ARG A 109 19.92 -6.75 -4.88
C ARG A 109 20.51 -8.06 -4.35
N ASN A 110 21.09 -7.99 -3.15
CA ASN A 110 21.58 -9.18 -2.44
C ASN A 110 20.42 -9.92 -1.72
N LYS A 111 19.56 -10.57 -2.49
CA LYS A 111 18.45 -11.40 -1.97
C LYS A 111 18.24 -12.62 -2.88
N PRO A 112 18.03 -13.83 -2.31
CA PRO A 112 17.58 -14.98 -3.09
C PRO A 112 16.28 -14.67 -3.85
N VAL A 113 16.24 -15.06 -5.12
CA VAL A 113 15.04 -14.96 -5.96
C VAL A 113 14.06 -16.03 -5.51
N SER A 114 12.86 -15.62 -5.07
CA SER A 114 11.78 -16.54 -4.73
C SER A 114 10.89 -16.81 -5.95
N ARG A 115 10.09 -17.89 -5.90
CA ARG A 115 9.03 -18.16 -6.89
C ARG A 115 8.09 -16.97 -7.12
N TRP A 116 7.84 -16.18 -6.07
CA TRP A 116 6.95 -15.02 -6.12
C TRP A 116 7.62 -13.82 -6.77
N ASP A 117 8.96 -13.73 -6.70
CA ASP A 117 9.72 -12.72 -7.44
C ASP A 117 9.68 -13.05 -8.94
N VAL A 118 9.86 -14.32 -9.33
CA VAL A 118 9.72 -14.76 -10.74
C VAL A 118 8.31 -14.48 -11.27
N LEU A 119 7.28 -14.89 -10.53
CA LEU A 119 5.89 -14.65 -10.92
C LEU A 119 5.56 -13.15 -11.03
N ALA A 120 6.16 -12.30 -10.20
CA ALA A 120 6.00 -10.86 -10.29
C ALA A 120 6.63 -10.26 -11.56
N GLU A 121 7.76 -10.79 -12.01
CA GLU A 121 8.37 -10.39 -13.28
C GLU A 121 7.51 -10.84 -14.47
N ASP A 122 7.04 -12.09 -14.46
CA ASP A 122 6.19 -12.65 -15.52
C ASP A 122 4.84 -11.93 -15.61
N ALA A 123 4.31 -11.45 -14.48
CA ALA A 123 3.03 -10.77 -14.37
C ALA A 123 3.12 -9.23 -14.31
N ALA A 124 4.25 -8.63 -14.66
CA ALA A 124 4.51 -7.20 -14.43
C ALA A 124 3.47 -6.26 -15.07
N GLU A 125 3.01 -6.58 -16.29
CA GLU A 125 1.99 -5.81 -16.99
C GLU A 125 0.61 -5.94 -16.34
N GLN A 126 0.24 -7.15 -15.90
CA GLN A 126 -1.00 -7.43 -15.17
C GLN A 126 -1.00 -6.67 -13.83
N ILE A 127 0.11 -6.69 -13.10
CA ILE A 127 0.28 -5.93 -11.86
C ILE A 127 0.12 -4.42 -12.11
N THR A 128 0.75 -3.89 -13.16
CA THR A 128 0.66 -2.47 -13.51
C THR A 128 -0.79 -2.07 -13.83
N ARG A 129 -1.52 -2.91 -14.58
CA ARG A 129 -2.95 -2.69 -14.85
C ARG A 129 -3.79 -2.77 -13.58
N ALA A 130 -3.50 -3.70 -12.68
CA ALA A 130 -4.22 -3.83 -11.43
C ALA A 130 -4.02 -2.60 -10.52
N TYR A 131 -2.82 -2.01 -10.51
CA TYR A 131 -2.56 -0.76 -9.78
C TYR A 131 -3.36 0.45 -10.30
N ALA A 132 -3.69 0.48 -11.60
CA ALA A 132 -4.43 1.59 -12.19
C ALA A 132 -5.86 1.75 -11.64
N GLN A 133 -6.36 0.75 -10.91
CA GLN A 133 -7.68 0.78 -10.25
C GLN A 133 -7.68 1.59 -8.94
N PHE A 134 -6.51 1.94 -8.42
CA PHE A 134 -6.39 2.64 -7.14
C PHE A 134 -5.99 4.10 -7.36
N PRO A 135 -6.49 5.04 -6.54
CA PRO A 135 -6.08 6.44 -6.60
C PRO A 135 -4.65 6.58 -6.06
N MET A 136 -3.68 6.80 -6.96
CA MET A 136 -2.26 6.91 -6.59
C MET A 136 -1.55 8.06 -7.30
N HIS A 137 -0.62 8.70 -6.61
CA HIS A 137 0.33 9.64 -7.19
C HIS A 137 1.50 8.87 -7.80
N ARG A 138 1.62 8.91 -9.12
CA ARG A 138 2.74 8.31 -9.83
C ARG A 138 3.99 9.18 -9.68
N VAL A 139 5.10 8.61 -9.24
CA VAL A 139 6.39 9.29 -9.09
C VAL A 139 7.44 8.52 -9.87
N ASP A 140 8.01 9.16 -10.89
CA ASP A 140 9.16 8.61 -11.62
C ASP A 140 10.44 8.79 -10.80
N THR A 141 11.14 7.68 -10.57
CA THR A 141 12.36 7.59 -9.78
C THR A 141 13.60 7.32 -10.65
N THR A 142 13.46 7.41 -11.97
CA THR A 142 14.56 7.17 -12.93
C THR A 142 15.68 8.17 -12.71
N GLY A 143 16.89 7.65 -12.46
CA GLY A 143 18.07 8.48 -12.20
C GLY A 143 18.06 9.23 -10.86
N LEU A 144 16.99 9.13 -10.07
CA LEU A 144 16.88 9.82 -8.78
C LEU A 144 17.49 9.00 -7.64
N THR A 145 18.15 9.71 -6.74
CA THR A 145 18.55 9.19 -5.43
C THR A 145 17.34 9.05 -4.50
N PRO A 146 17.41 8.20 -3.45
CA PRO A 146 16.33 8.10 -2.47
C PRO A 146 15.94 9.44 -1.81
N GLY A 147 16.91 10.34 -1.60
CA GLY A 147 16.65 11.67 -1.05
C GLY A 147 15.88 12.58 -2.00
N GLU A 148 16.19 12.53 -3.30
CA GLU A 148 15.43 13.26 -4.34
C GLU A 148 14.01 12.75 -4.46
N VAL A 149 13.80 11.43 -4.45
CA VAL A 149 12.46 10.83 -4.45
C VAL A 149 11.64 11.32 -3.24
N CYS A 150 12.25 11.38 -2.05
CA CYS A 150 11.56 11.91 -0.87
C CYS A 150 11.14 13.37 -1.06
N ARG A 151 12.01 14.22 -1.63
CA ARG A 151 11.68 15.63 -1.92
C ARG A 151 10.52 15.76 -2.93
N THR A 152 10.51 14.95 -3.98
CA THR A 152 9.42 14.94 -4.97
C THR A 152 8.08 14.55 -4.35
N ILE A 153 8.08 13.53 -3.49
CA ILE A 153 6.88 13.09 -2.76
C ILE A 153 6.37 14.21 -1.83
N LEU A 154 7.27 14.88 -1.10
CA LEU A 154 6.90 15.99 -0.21
C LEU A 154 6.32 17.20 -0.98
N ALA A 155 6.88 17.51 -2.15
CA ALA A 155 6.37 18.60 -2.99
C ALA A 155 4.97 18.31 -3.56
N THR A 156 4.64 17.05 -3.83
CA THR A 156 3.33 16.63 -4.33
C THR A 156 2.22 16.89 -3.31
N ASP A 157 2.49 16.61 -2.03
CA ASP A 157 1.55 16.87 -0.94
C ASP A 157 1.26 18.37 -0.75
N MET A 158 2.27 19.23 -0.87
CA MET A 158 2.07 20.68 -0.75
C MET A 158 1.13 21.21 -1.84
N GLN A 159 1.27 20.74 -3.08
CA GLN A 159 0.37 21.11 -4.17
C GLN A 159 -1.06 20.59 -3.96
N GLY A 160 -1.23 19.40 -3.37
CA GLY A 160 -2.53 18.86 -2.97
C GLY A 160 -3.18 19.64 -1.82
N ALA A 161 -2.38 20.07 -0.83
CA ALA A 161 -2.83 20.88 0.29
C ALA A 161 -3.26 22.30 -0.13
N HIS A 162 -2.53 22.94 -1.04
CA HIS A 162 -2.92 24.25 -1.61
C HIS A 162 -4.22 24.18 -2.43
N ARG A 163 -4.51 23.06 -3.10
CA ARG A 163 -5.81 22.86 -3.78
C ARG A 163 -6.96 22.65 -2.79
N ARG A 164 -6.73 21.99 -1.65
CA ARG A 164 -7.76 21.80 -0.60
C ARG A 164 -8.02 23.07 0.22
N ALA A 165 -7.00 23.92 0.43
CA ALA A 165 -7.15 25.19 1.14
C ALA A 165 -8.00 26.23 0.37
N ASN A 166 -8.17 26.07 -0.94
CA ASN A 166 -8.99 26.93 -1.80
C ASN A 166 -10.40 26.37 -2.07
N ALA A 167 -10.79 25.27 -1.41
CA ALA A 167 -12.15 24.75 -1.52
C ALA A 167 -13.00 25.29 -0.36
N GLU A 168 -13.89 26.25 -0.65
CA GLU A 168 -14.97 26.62 0.26
C GLU A 168 -15.90 25.41 0.52
N PRO A 169 -16.53 25.33 1.71
CA PRO A 169 -17.34 24.18 2.09
C PRO A 169 -18.64 24.15 1.28
N VAL A 170 -18.74 23.20 0.36
CA VAL A 170 -20.01 22.88 -0.31
C VAL A 170 -20.84 21.98 0.60
N GLY A 171 -21.83 22.59 1.25
CA GLY A 171 -23.13 21.98 1.53
C GLY A 171 -23.23 21.01 2.70
N THR A 172 -23.69 21.52 3.84
CA THR A 172 -24.56 20.78 4.78
C THR A 172 -25.78 20.22 4.06
N HIS A 173 -25.98 18.90 4.06
CA HIS A 173 -27.33 18.31 4.12
C HIS A 173 -27.35 16.99 4.91
N PRO A 174 -28.35 16.79 5.79
CA PRO A 174 -28.45 15.64 6.67
C PRO A 174 -29.22 14.51 5.97
N TYR A 175 -28.65 13.32 5.92
CA TYR A 175 -29.43 12.11 5.67
C TYR A 175 -29.28 11.18 6.87
N LEU A 176 -30.22 11.34 7.79
CA LEU A 176 -30.65 10.32 8.73
C LEU A 176 -31.09 9.09 7.94
N LEU A 177 -30.44 7.95 8.16
CA LEU A 177 -31.01 6.66 7.78
C LEU A 177 -32.03 6.22 8.86
N PRO A 178 -33.16 5.60 8.47
CA PRO A 178 -34.18 5.19 9.42
C PRO A 178 -33.72 3.99 10.25
N SER A 179 -34.10 3.98 11.53
CA SER A 179 -33.82 2.92 12.50
C SER A 179 -34.44 1.59 12.06
N VAL A 180 -33.65 0.51 12.11
CA VAL A 180 -34.11 -0.87 11.90
C VAL A 180 -34.93 -1.32 13.12
N PRO A 181 -36.13 -1.89 12.96
CA PRO A 181 -36.91 -2.39 14.09
C PRO A 181 -36.36 -3.75 14.58
N CYS A 182 -35.99 -3.82 15.86
CA CYS A 182 -35.79 -5.09 16.57
C CYS A 182 -37.14 -5.77 16.79
N ARG A 183 -37.28 -7.01 16.30
CA ARG A 183 -38.42 -7.87 16.66
C ARG A 183 -38.12 -8.55 18.01
N SER A 184 -39.05 -8.37 18.95
CA SER A 184 -39.20 -9.09 20.22
C SER A 184 -39.57 -10.55 20.01
#